data_AF-A0A914QAW1-F1
#
_entry.id   AF-A0A914QAW1-F1
#
_cell.length_a   1.000
_cell.length_b   1.000
_cell.length_c   1.000
_cell.angle_alpha   90.00
_cell.angle_beta   90.00
_cell.angle_gamma   90.00
#
_symmetry.space_group_name_H-M   'P 1'
#
loop_
_entity.id
_entity.type
_entity.pdbx_description
1 polymer ?
#
loop_
_entity_poly.entity_id
_entity_poly.type
_entity_poly.pdbx_seq_one_letter_code
_entity_poly.pdbx_strand_id
1 'polypeptide(L)'
;MVFETIPLWQILVIIFSLSMAQYHLFEKPLLQQSSKVTFFICGILYSLLIFTLYQPQAFGYVRINNSAVLGNQEISEQCNKLEMEKDCNWDSEMLKISPKPKKSAAFFCSYKGSGNATIFFTGNSYALRQLSGIKKALEGKYKTLYFAARPACLTFEIFNIGYKKYWECDEIFNKTIKFLEKFKPDLLIISQKISKNKNFKEPLHSTEAYIHDKTTSEVSGYFEMFSKFVQKIIVIEPHPTCSFNPPLVLAKDISQNKNISIYNLPLKDVIAEVDPGWFRIKAAMENCTKCYSIDIRNDFIENGKFSIFDSKTNLSFFCDNNHLSPNGIERMIPTLKKSFNQILEELNL
;
A
#
# COMPACT_ATOMS: atom_id res chain seq x y z
N MET A 1 11.28 41.30 9.33
CA MET A 1 10.20 41.46 10.32
C MET A 1 10.80 41.22 11.69
N VAL A 2 11.04 42.29 12.43
CA VAL A 2 11.48 42.22 13.83
C VAL A 2 10.22 41.91 14.64
N PHE A 3 10.13 40.71 15.22
CA PHE A 3 9.08 40.43 16.19
C PHE A 3 9.41 41.21 17.45
N GLU A 4 8.67 42.28 17.73
CA GLU A 4 8.72 42.95 19.02
C GLU A 4 8.34 41.92 20.10
N THR A 5 9.31 41.56 20.92
CA THR A 5 9.10 40.68 22.07
C THR A 5 8.20 41.41 23.06
N ILE A 6 6.98 40.90 23.26
CA ILE A 6 6.07 41.39 24.29
C ILE A 6 6.81 41.31 25.64
N PRO A 7 7.00 42.43 26.36
CA PRO A 7 7.65 42.43 27.66
C PRO A 7 6.97 41.45 28.63
N LEU A 8 7.76 40.67 29.37
CA LEU A 8 7.27 39.65 30.31
C LEU A 8 6.20 40.17 31.27
N TRP A 9 6.30 41.45 31.69
CA TRP A 9 5.32 42.07 32.58
C TRP A 9 3.93 42.23 31.94
N GLN A 10 3.86 42.49 30.63
CA GLN A 10 2.57 42.57 29.91
C GLN A 10 1.91 41.19 29.83
N ILE A 11 2.71 40.14 29.61
CA ILE A 11 2.23 38.76 29.62
C ILE A 11 1.67 38.41 31.01
N LEU A 12 2.38 38.77 32.09
CA LEU A 12 1.92 38.52 33.45
C LEU A 12 0.63 39.26 33.79
N VAL A 13 0.47 40.52 33.36
CA VAL A 13 -0.76 41.29 33.53
C VAL A 13 -1.92 40.63 32.78
N ILE A 14 -1.71 40.21 31.53
CA ILE A 14 -2.73 39.52 30.74
C ILE A 14 -3.15 38.20 31.41
N ILE A 15 -2.20 37.39 31.85
CA ILE A 15 -2.48 36.12 32.54
C ILE A 15 -3.27 36.38 33.83
N PHE A 16 -2.87 37.37 34.62
CA PHE A 16 -3.55 37.71 35.87
C PHE A 16 -4.98 38.21 35.62
N SER A 17 -5.17 39.10 34.64
CA SER A 17 -6.49 39.61 34.25
C SER A 17 -7.40 38.50 33.72
N LEU A 18 -6.87 37.58 32.92
CA LEU A 18 -7.62 36.42 32.41
C LEU A 18 -7.99 35.46 33.53
N SER A 19 -7.10 35.20 34.48
CA SER A 19 -7.37 34.35 35.65
C SER A 19 -8.46 34.95 36.55
N MET A 20 -8.40 36.26 36.81
CA MET A 20 -9.44 37.01 37.52
C MET A 20 -10.79 36.93 36.79
N ALA A 21 -10.80 37.13 35.48
CA ALA A 21 -12.01 37.02 34.67
C ALA A 21 -12.57 35.59 34.71
N GLN A 22 -11.72 34.57 34.59
CA GLN A 22 -12.11 33.17 34.68
C GLN A 22 -12.77 32.86 36.04
N TYR A 23 -12.12 33.28 37.13
CA TYR A 23 -12.64 33.06 38.47
C TYR A 23 -14.00 33.74 38.67
N HIS A 24 -14.14 35.02 38.30
CA HIS A 24 -15.34 35.78 38.59
C HIS A 24 -16.52 35.48 37.66
N LEU A 25 -16.25 35.17 36.39
CA LEU A 25 -17.30 34.94 35.40
C LEU A 25 -17.75 33.48 35.34
N PHE A 26 -16.87 32.53 35.66
CA PHE A 26 -17.17 31.10 35.50
C PHE A 26 -17.09 30.36 36.83
N GLU A 27 -15.93 30.38 37.51
CA GLU A 27 -15.72 29.51 38.67
C GLU A 27 -16.59 29.90 39.87
N LYS A 28 -16.64 31.18 40.23
CA LYS A 28 -17.41 31.68 41.38
C LYS A 28 -18.92 31.43 41.21
N PRO A 29 -19.55 31.72 40.05
CA PRO A 29 -20.93 31.32 39.81
C PRO A 29 -21.14 29.81 39.85
N LEU A 30 -20.25 29.01 39.26
CA LEU A 30 -20.36 27.54 39.24
C LEU A 30 -20.23 26.91 40.63
N LEU A 31 -19.39 27.47 41.50
CA LEU A 31 -19.21 27.03 42.90
C LEU A 31 -20.41 27.38 43.79
N GLN A 32 -21.21 28.37 43.40
CA GLN A 32 -22.45 28.75 44.10
C GLN A 32 -23.66 27.92 43.65
N GLN A 33 -23.54 27.14 42.58
CA GLN A 33 -24.60 26.25 42.11
C GLN A 33 -24.58 24.90 42.80
N SER A 34 -25.73 24.20 42.79
CA SER A 34 -25.79 22.83 43.29
C SER A 34 -24.93 21.89 42.42
N SER A 35 -24.38 20.84 43.03
CA SER A 35 -23.54 19.84 42.34
C SER A 35 -24.21 19.24 41.10
N LYS A 36 -25.55 19.12 41.09
CA LYS A 36 -26.33 18.65 39.94
C LYS A 36 -26.27 19.61 38.74
N VAL A 37 -26.35 20.92 39.00
CA VAL A 37 -26.28 21.95 37.94
C VAL A 37 -24.88 22.02 37.37
N THR A 38 -23.85 21.97 38.23
CA THR A 38 -22.44 21.95 37.79
C THR A 38 -22.15 20.73 36.92
N PHE A 39 -22.62 19.54 37.33
CA PHE A 39 -22.43 18.31 36.55
C PHE A 39 -23.13 18.38 35.18
N PHE A 40 -24.33 18.96 35.12
CA PHE A 40 -25.07 19.15 33.88
C PHE A 40 -24.35 20.12 32.92
N ILE A 41 -23.85 21.25 33.42
CA ILE A 41 -23.08 22.22 32.63
C ILE A 41 -21.79 21.58 32.11
N CYS A 42 -21.04 20.88 32.96
CA CYS A 42 -19.85 20.15 32.55
C CYS A 42 -20.18 19.10 31.47
N GLY A 43 -21.29 18.37 31.62
CA GLY A 43 -21.75 17.41 30.61
C GLY A 43 -22.09 18.05 29.27
N ILE A 44 -22.72 19.22 29.25
CA ILE A 44 -22.99 19.98 28.02
C ILE A 44 -21.68 20.44 27.38
N LEU A 45 -20.75 21.01 28.17
CA LEU A 45 -19.46 21.47 27.64
C LEU A 45 -18.64 20.31 27.08
N TYR A 46 -18.62 19.16 27.77
CA TYR A 46 -17.96 17.96 27.27
C TYR A 46 -18.63 17.42 26.00
N SER A 47 -19.95 17.46 25.93
CA SER A 47 -20.72 17.05 24.74
C SER A 47 -20.49 17.99 23.57
N LEU A 48 -20.41 19.31 23.80
CA LEU A 48 -20.06 20.31 22.80
C LEU A 48 -18.60 20.16 22.35
N LEU A 49 -17.68 19.84 23.26
CA LEU A 49 -16.29 19.55 22.93
C LEU A 49 -16.19 18.27 22.08
N ILE A 50 -16.86 17.19 22.48
CA ILE A 50 -16.94 15.96 21.69
C ILE A 50 -17.57 16.26 20.34
N PHE A 51 -18.67 17.02 20.29
CA PHE A 51 -19.35 17.37 19.04
C PHE A 51 -18.46 18.20 18.12
N THR A 52 -17.72 19.18 18.63
CA THR A 52 -16.78 19.99 17.84
C THR A 52 -15.54 19.20 17.41
N LEU A 53 -15.07 18.24 18.22
CA LEU A 53 -13.95 17.35 17.87
C LEU A 53 -14.37 16.23 16.89
N TYR A 54 -15.61 15.72 16.97
CA TYR A 54 -16.17 14.69 16.06
C TYR A 54 -16.80 15.26 14.80
N GLN A 55 -17.15 16.54 14.80
CA GLN A 55 -17.61 17.29 13.62
C GLN A 55 -16.60 18.39 13.26
N PRO A 56 -15.37 18.04 12.82
CA PRO A 56 -14.47 19.02 12.23
C PRO A 56 -15.06 19.67 10.96
N GLN A 57 -16.20 19.18 10.49
CA GLN A 57 -16.96 19.71 9.35
C GLN A 57 -17.79 20.96 9.68
N ALA A 58 -18.18 21.20 10.94
CA ALA A 58 -19.20 22.21 11.28
C ALA A 58 -18.64 23.63 11.55
N PHE A 59 -17.38 23.76 11.98
CA PHE A 59 -16.77 25.06 12.30
C PHE A 59 -15.55 25.30 11.44
N GLY A 60 -15.78 25.78 10.22
CA GLY A 60 -14.74 26.35 9.37
C GLY A 60 -13.91 25.33 8.60
N TYR A 61 -14.56 24.52 7.75
CA TYR A 61 -13.93 24.35 6.44
C TYR A 61 -13.86 25.74 5.81
N VAL A 62 -12.68 26.34 5.82
CA VAL A 62 -12.25 27.06 4.62
C VAL A 62 -12.63 26.12 3.47
N ARG A 63 -13.49 26.54 2.55
CA ARG A 63 -13.66 25.82 1.29
C ARG A 63 -12.29 25.82 0.64
N ILE A 64 -11.50 24.81 0.94
CA ILE A 64 -10.18 24.63 0.37
C ILE A 64 -10.44 24.17 -1.05
N ASN A 65 -10.59 25.14 -1.95
CA ASN A 65 -10.72 24.90 -3.38
C ASN A 65 -9.34 24.60 -3.97
N ASN A 66 -8.58 23.73 -3.29
CA ASN A 66 -7.29 23.26 -3.74
C ASN A 66 -7.48 21.83 -4.24
N SER A 67 -7.33 21.65 -5.55
CA SER A 67 -7.51 20.36 -6.22
C SER A 67 -6.64 19.25 -5.63
N ALA A 68 -5.44 19.56 -5.14
CA ALA A 68 -4.56 18.58 -4.52
C ALA A 68 -5.09 18.11 -3.16
N VAL A 69 -5.76 18.98 -2.39
CA VAL A 69 -6.37 18.60 -1.10
C VAL A 69 -7.53 17.65 -1.34
N LEU A 70 -8.45 18.02 -2.23
CA LEU A 70 -9.60 17.20 -2.60
C LEU A 70 -9.16 15.88 -3.23
N GLY A 71 -8.18 15.91 -4.14
CA GLY A 71 -7.67 14.71 -4.80
C GLY A 71 -7.00 13.74 -3.84
N ASN A 72 -6.24 14.23 -2.85
CA ASN A 72 -5.68 13.34 -1.82
C ASN A 72 -6.77 12.74 -0.92
N GLN A 73 -7.81 13.50 -0.54
CA GLN A 73 -8.95 12.96 0.20
C GLN A 73 -9.64 11.85 -0.59
N GLU A 74 -9.90 12.08 -1.88
CA GLU A 74 -10.50 11.09 -2.77
C GLU A 74 -9.62 9.83 -2.89
N ILE A 75 -8.30 9.99 -3.09
CA ILE A 75 -7.34 8.88 -3.13
C ILE A 75 -7.44 8.02 -1.87
N SER A 76 -7.56 8.65 -0.69
CA SER A 76 -7.70 7.91 0.57
C SER A 76 -9.01 7.14 0.65
N GLU A 77 -10.12 7.74 0.21
CA GLU A 77 -11.44 7.09 0.17
C GLU A 77 -11.47 5.90 -0.80
N GLN A 78 -10.86 6.05 -1.98
CA GLN A 78 -10.71 4.99 -2.98
C GLN A 78 -9.92 3.79 -2.43
N CYS A 79 -9.02 4.01 -1.46
CA CYS A 79 -8.32 2.91 -0.81
C CYS A 79 -9.25 1.97 -0.03
N ASN A 80 -10.42 2.41 0.41
CA ASN A 80 -11.37 1.53 1.09
C ASN A 80 -12.31 0.80 0.12
N LYS A 81 -12.40 1.26 -1.13
CA LYS A 81 -13.20 0.64 -2.18
C LYS A 81 -12.36 -0.41 -2.90
N LEU A 82 -12.38 -1.64 -2.39
CA LEU A 82 -11.88 -2.81 -3.12
C LEU A 82 -12.89 -3.19 -4.21
N GLU A 83 -12.88 -2.46 -5.32
CA GLU A 83 -13.69 -2.82 -6.48
C GLU A 83 -12.88 -3.75 -7.37
N MET A 84 -13.33 -5.01 -7.47
CA MET A 84 -12.94 -5.83 -8.61
C MET A 84 -13.44 -5.13 -9.87
N GLU A 85 -12.61 -5.10 -10.91
CA GLU A 85 -13.03 -4.56 -12.20
C GLU A 85 -14.30 -5.25 -12.70
N LYS A 86 -15.21 -4.46 -13.27
CA LYS A 86 -16.52 -4.91 -13.79
C LYS A 86 -16.39 -6.04 -14.81
N ASP A 87 -15.24 -6.15 -15.48
CA ASP A 87 -14.96 -7.09 -16.55
C ASP A 87 -14.32 -8.41 -16.06
N CYS A 88 -14.31 -8.67 -14.75
CA CYS A 88 -13.83 -9.93 -14.20
C CYS A 88 -14.73 -11.10 -14.61
N ASN A 89 -14.20 -12.00 -15.44
CA ASN A 89 -14.87 -13.26 -15.77
C ASN A 89 -14.45 -14.35 -14.78
N TRP A 90 -15.43 -15.10 -14.26
CA TRP A 90 -15.16 -16.29 -13.47
C TRP A 90 -15.13 -17.49 -14.41
N ASP A 91 -13.94 -17.84 -14.88
CA ASP A 91 -13.75 -19.00 -15.75
C ASP A 91 -14.21 -20.29 -15.05
N SER A 92 -14.99 -21.11 -15.76
CA SER A 92 -15.62 -22.32 -15.21
C SER A 92 -14.62 -23.35 -14.74
N GLU A 93 -13.44 -23.45 -15.38
CA GLU A 93 -12.37 -24.34 -14.93
C GLU A 93 -11.71 -23.79 -13.66
N MET A 94 -11.57 -22.46 -13.55
CA MET A 94 -11.10 -21.86 -12.30
C MET A 94 -12.07 -22.11 -11.15
N LEU A 95 -13.38 -22.06 -11.40
CA LEU A 95 -14.41 -22.33 -10.42
C LEU A 95 -14.41 -23.78 -9.92
N LYS A 96 -13.91 -24.75 -10.73
CA LYS A 96 -13.70 -26.13 -10.28
C LYS A 96 -12.57 -26.24 -9.25
N ILE A 97 -11.54 -25.41 -9.37
CA ILE A 97 -10.39 -25.38 -8.46
C ILE A 97 -10.70 -24.54 -7.21
N SER A 98 -11.38 -23.42 -7.40
CA SER A 98 -11.79 -22.51 -6.34
C SER A 98 -13.22 -22.03 -6.58
N PRO A 99 -14.22 -22.72 -5.99
CA PRO A 99 -15.60 -22.26 -6.04
C PRO A 99 -15.71 -20.84 -5.51
N LYS A 100 -16.67 -20.05 -6.04
CA LYS A 100 -16.89 -18.67 -5.57
C LYS A 100 -17.00 -18.68 -4.04
N PRO A 101 -16.12 -17.98 -3.33
CA PRO A 101 -16.15 -18.03 -1.89
C PRO A 101 -17.42 -17.35 -1.37
N LYS A 102 -18.16 -18.04 -0.49
CA LYS A 102 -19.39 -17.48 0.11
C LYS A 102 -19.09 -16.32 1.08
N LYS A 103 -17.85 -16.20 1.57
CA LYS A 103 -17.40 -15.21 2.58
C LYS A 103 -15.92 -14.80 2.48
N SER A 104 -15.15 -15.24 1.49
CA SER A 104 -13.69 -15.04 1.48
C SER A 104 -13.27 -13.84 0.62
N ALA A 105 -12.26 -13.11 1.11
CA ALA A 105 -11.63 -11.99 0.42
C ALA A 105 -10.64 -12.45 -0.69
N ALA A 106 -10.74 -13.71 -1.13
CA ALA A 106 -9.92 -14.22 -2.22
C ALA A 106 -10.56 -13.90 -3.57
N PHE A 107 -9.80 -13.25 -4.43
CA PHE A 107 -10.20 -12.78 -5.73
C PHE A 107 -9.67 -13.72 -6.80
N PHE A 108 -10.56 -14.25 -7.64
CA PHE A 108 -10.20 -15.07 -8.80
C PHE A 108 -10.91 -14.51 -10.03
N CYS A 109 -10.15 -14.24 -11.09
CA CYS A 109 -10.67 -13.71 -12.34
C CYS A 109 -9.91 -14.29 -13.53
N SER A 110 -10.53 -14.21 -14.69
CA SER A 110 -9.84 -14.26 -15.97
C SER A 110 -10.24 -13.07 -16.84
N TYR A 111 -9.30 -12.63 -17.66
CA TYR A 111 -9.49 -11.59 -18.67
C TYR A 111 -9.04 -12.13 -20.02
N LYS A 112 -9.75 -11.77 -21.08
CA LYS A 112 -9.38 -12.12 -22.45
C LYS A 112 -8.73 -10.91 -23.12
N GLY A 113 -7.76 -11.19 -23.99
CA GLY A 113 -7.10 -10.20 -24.82
C GLY A 113 -6.96 -10.71 -26.25
N SER A 114 -6.15 -10.03 -27.05
CA SER A 114 -5.92 -10.31 -28.47
C SER A 114 -4.58 -10.96 -28.78
N GLY A 115 -3.73 -11.16 -27.76
CA GLY A 115 -2.43 -11.83 -27.92
C GLY A 115 -2.51 -13.35 -27.81
N ASN A 116 -1.36 -14.01 -27.81
CA ASN A 116 -1.27 -15.47 -27.74
C ASN A 116 -0.84 -15.98 -26.36
N ALA A 117 -0.20 -15.15 -25.54
CA ALA A 117 0.30 -15.54 -24.22
C ALA A 117 -0.82 -15.91 -23.24
N THR A 118 -0.61 -16.98 -22.48
CA THR A 118 -1.40 -17.31 -21.29
C THR A 118 -0.61 -16.85 -20.06
N ILE A 119 -1.20 -15.94 -19.27
CA ILE A 119 -0.53 -15.31 -18.14
C ILE A 119 -1.29 -15.65 -16.87
N PHE A 120 -0.58 -15.94 -15.79
CA PHE A 120 -1.15 -16.03 -14.46
C PHE A 120 -0.53 -14.97 -13.55
N PHE A 121 -1.33 -14.03 -13.09
CA PHE A 121 -0.92 -12.99 -12.15
C PHE A 121 -1.42 -13.31 -10.74
N THR A 122 -0.51 -13.37 -9.77
CA THR A 122 -0.84 -13.74 -8.39
C THR A 122 -0.15 -12.87 -7.34
N GLY A 123 -0.72 -12.89 -6.14
CA GLY A 123 -0.13 -12.26 -4.97
C GLY A 123 -1.13 -11.87 -3.89
N ASN A 124 -0.79 -10.81 -3.15
CA ASN A 124 -1.61 -10.33 -2.04
C ASN A 124 -2.43 -9.08 -2.44
N SER A 125 -2.72 -8.19 -1.47
CA SER A 125 -3.37 -6.91 -1.74
C SER A 125 -2.57 -5.99 -2.68
N TYR A 126 -1.26 -6.22 -2.87
CA TYR A 126 -0.43 -5.48 -3.82
C TYR A 126 -0.79 -5.91 -5.24
N ALA A 127 -0.82 -7.22 -5.54
CA ALA A 127 -1.26 -7.72 -6.83
C ALA A 127 -2.69 -7.25 -7.18
N LEU A 128 -3.60 -7.29 -6.19
CA LEU A 128 -4.97 -6.82 -6.36
C LEU A 128 -5.04 -5.34 -6.79
N ARG A 129 -4.23 -4.48 -6.16
CA ARG A 129 -4.19 -3.05 -6.49
C ARG A 129 -3.50 -2.77 -7.83
N GLN A 130 -2.56 -3.62 -8.21
CA GLN A 130 -1.77 -3.45 -9.42
C GLN A 130 -2.42 -4.05 -10.67
N LEU A 131 -3.51 -4.82 -10.53
CA LEU A 131 -4.16 -5.51 -11.65
C LEU A 131 -4.49 -4.60 -12.85
N SER A 132 -5.04 -3.42 -12.60
CA SER A 132 -5.36 -2.46 -13.67
C SER A 132 -4.10 -1.98 -14.39
N GLY A 133 -3.04 -1.66 -13.64
CA GLY A 133 -1.73 -1.29 -14.17
C GLY A 133 -1.09 -2.42 -14.99
N ILE A 134 -1.19 -3.66 -14.52
CA ILE A 134 -0.68 -4.84 -15.23
C ILE A 134 -1.41 -5.05 -16.54
N LYS A 135 -2.74 -4.99 -16.54
CA LYS A 135 -3.55 -5.09 -17.77
C LYS A 135 -3.18 -3.99 -18.76
N LYS A 136 -3.04 -2.76 -18.29
CA LYS A 136 -2.66 -1.61 -19.13
C LYS A 136 -1.24 -1.73 -19.67
N ALA A 137 -0.29 -2.24 -18.87
CA ALA A 137 1.08 -2.47 -19.31
C ALA A 137 1.19 -3.60 -20.36
N LEU A 138 0.36 -4.65 -20.23
CA LEU A 138 0.29 -5.75 -21.19
C LEU A 138 -0.47 -5.39 -22.48
N GLU A 139 -1.30 -4.35 -22.47
CA GLU A 139 -2.06 -3.87 -23.64
C GLU A 139 -2.88 -4.96 -24.34
N GLY A 140 -3.40 -5.93 -23.58
CA GLY A 140 -4.15 -7.05 -24.14
C GLY A 140 -3.30 -8.06 -24.93
N LYS A 141 -1.97 -8.00 -24.89
CA LYS A 141 -1.03 -8.97 -25.49
C LYS A 141 -0.98 -10.30 -24.73
N TYR A 142 -2.16 -10.84 -24.44
CA TYR A 142 -2.38 -12.14 -23.86
C TYR A 142 -3.67 -12.71 -24.43
N LYS A 143 -3.71 -14.03 -24.62
CA LYS A 143 -4.94 -14.77 -24.90
C LYS A 143 -5.82 -14.80 -23.66
N THR A 144 -5.23 -15.15 -22.52
CA THR A 144 -5.91 -15.17 -21.22
C THR A 144 -4.96 -14.71 -20.13
N LEU A 145 -5.41 -13.73 -19.34
CA LEU A 145 -4.79 -13.34 -18.08
C LEU A 145 -5.64 -13.91 -16.94
N TYR A 146 -5.16 -14.98 -16.34
CA TYR A 146 -5.67 -15.49 -15.07
C TYR A 146 -5.17 -14.61 -13.94
N PHE A 147 -6.02 -14.38 -12.95
CA PHE A 147 -5.70 -13.59 -11.77
C PHE A 147 -6.18 -14.31 -10.51
N ALA A 148 -5.30 -14.41 -9.52
CA ALA A 148 -5.65 -14.89 -8.19
C ALA A 148 -4.94 -14.06 -7.13
N ALA A 149 -5.68 -13.45 -6.21
CA ALA A 149 -5.05 -12.76 -5.09
C ALA A 149 -5.87 -12.87 -3.82
N ARG A 150 -5.21 -12.89 -2.68
CA ARG A 150 -5.88 -12.76 -1.39
C ARG A 150 -5.15 -11.74 -0.52
N PRO A 151 -5.81 -10.70 -0.02
CA PRO A 151 -5.22 -9.78 0.94
C PRO A 151 -4.52 -10.52 2.09
N ALA A 152 -3.37 -9.98 2.53
CA ALA A 152 -2.48 -10.57 3.53
C ALA A 152 -1.75 -11.88 3.16
N CYS A 153 -2.21 -12.67 2.18
CA CYS A 153 -1.57 -13.93 1.83
C CYS A 153 -0.48 -13.75 0.76
N LEU A 154 0.75 -14.07 1.12
CA LEU A 154 1.92 -14.02 0.24
C LEU A 154 2.03 -15.30 -0.60
N THR A 155 2.58 -15.18 -1.80
CA THR A 155 2.73 -16.30 -2.75
C THR A 155 3.72 -17.34 -2.27
N PHE A 156 4.84 -16.91 -1.67
CA PHE A 156 5.78 -17.81 -1.04
C PHE A 156 5.31 -18.12 0.39
N GLU A 157 4.94 -19.38 0.64
CA GLU A 157 4.26 -19.79 1.87
C GLU A 157 5.11 -19.57 3.13
N ILE A 158 6.45 -19.65 3.01
CA ILE A 158 7.38 -19.36 4.11
C ILE A 158 7.19 -17.95 4.68
N PHE A 159 6.75 -17.00 3.86
CA PHE A 159 6.51 -15.63 4.32
C PHE A 159 5.17 -15.46 5.08
N ASN A 160 4.30 -16.47 5.07
CA ASN A 160 3.00 -16.48 5.75
C ASN A 160 3.08 -16.98 7.20
N ILE A 161 4.27 -17.20 7.79
CA ILE A 161 4.40 -17.57 9.20
C ILE A 161 3.69 -16.52 10.08
N GLY A 162 2.69 -16.96 10.84
CA GLY A 162 1.83 -16.10 11.68
C GLY A 162 0.48 -15.72 11.05
N TYR A 163 0.32 -15.87 9.74
CA TYR A 163 -0.94 -15.60 9.01
C TYR A 163 -1.74 -16.86 8.70
N LYS A 164 -1.11 -18.04 8.74
CA LYS A 164 -1.67 -19.34 8.30
C LYS A 164 -3.05 -19.67 8.89
N LYS A 165 -3.26 -19.43 10.20
CA LYS A 165 -4.51 -19.82 10.88
C LYS A 165 -5.70 -18.88 10.63
N TYR A 166 -5.46 -17.62 10.26
CA TYR A 166 -6.53 -16.60 10.18
C TYR A 166 -7.00 -16.30 8.77
N TRP A 167 -6.15 -16.54 7.76
CA TRP A 167 -6.39 -16.06 6.39
C TRP A 167 -6.41 -17.16 5.34
N GLU A 168 -6.41 -18.45 5.71
CA GLU A 168 -6.49 -19.58 4.77
C GLU A 168 -5.41 -19.49 3.66
N CYS A 169 -4.23 -18.94 3.96
CA CYS A 169 -3.21 -18.70 2.96
C CYS A 169 -2.67 -19.99 2.34
N ASP A 170 -2.64 -21.08 3.11
CA ASP A 170 -2.23 -22.40 2.63
C ASP A 170 -3.22 -22.93 1.56
N GLU A 171 -4.51 -22.62 1.69
CA GLU A 171 -5.52 -22.98 0.69
C GLU A 171 -5.29 -22.19 -0.62
N ILE A 172 -5.00 -20.89 -0.53
CA ILE A 172 -4.69 -20.06 -1.69
C ILE A 172 -3.41 -20.50 -2.38
N PHE A 173 -2.39 -20.84 -1.60
CA PHE A 173 -1.15 -21.39 -2.12
C PHE A 173 -1.41 -22.70 -2.89
N ASN A 174 -2.09 -23.66 -2.26
CA ASN A 174 -2.44 -24.94 -2.90
C ASN A 174 -3.28 -24.75 -4.17
N LYS A 175 -4.22 -23.79 -4.17
CA LYS A 175 -4.99 -23.44 -5.36
C LYS A 175 -4.09 -22.86 -6.45
N THR A 176 -3.16 -21.97 -6.11
CA THR A 176 -2.18 -21.41 -7.05
C THR A 176 -1.37 -22.52 -7.73
N ILE A 177 -0.95 -23.55 -6.98
CA ILE A 177 -0.26 -24.72 -7.57
C ILE A 177 -1.15 -25.45 -8.57
N LYS A 178 -2.40 -25.75 -8.17
CA LYS A 178 -3.37 -26.39 -9.08
C LYS A 178 -3.65 -25.57 -10.32
N PHE A 179 -3.67 -24.24 -10.20
CA PHE A 179 -3.79 -23.32 -11.34
C PHE A 179 -2.60 -23.45 -12.29
N LEU A 180 -1.38 -23.41 -11.76
CA LEU A 180 -0.16 -23.57 -12.55
C LEU A 180 -0.14 -24.92 -13.27
N GLU A 181 -0.44 -26.01 -12.56
CA GLU A 181 -0.46 -27.37 -13.13
C GLU A 181 -1.51 -27.54 -14.22
N LYS A 182 -2.72 -27.01 -14.00
CA LYS A 182 -3.85 -27.14 -14.92
C LYS A 182 -3.68 -26.30 -16.17
N PHE A 183 -3.34 -25.02 -16.02
CA PHE A 183 -3.36 -24.06 -17.12
C PHE A 183 -2.01 -23.87 -17.79
N LYS A 184 -0.91 -24.26 -17.12
CA LYS A 184 0.47 -24.17 -17.63
C LYS A 184 0.76 -22.84 -18.34
N PRO A 185 0.59 -21.70 -17.64
CA PRO A 185 0.71 -20.39 -18.27
C PRO A 185 2.13 -20.16 -18.77
N ASP A 186 2.27 -19.39 -19.85
CA ASP A 186 3.57 -18.98 -20.37
C ASP A 186 4.32 -18.12 -19.33
N LEU A 187 3.59 -17.20 -18.70
CA LEU A 187 4.11 -16.28 -17.69
C LEU A 187 3.40 -16.46 -16.34
N LEU A 188 4.16 -16.59 -15.26
CA LEU A 188 3.71 -16.36 -13.90
C LEU A 188 4.21 -15.00 -13.42
N ILE A 189 3.30 -14.06 -13.17
CA ILE A 189 3.62 -12.75 -12.58
C ILE A 189 3.28 -12.80 -11.10
N ILE A 190 4.23 -12.42 -10.25
CA ILE A 190 4.08 -12.37 -8.80
C ILE A 190 4.27 -10.92 -8.36
N SER A 191 3.26 -10.37 -7.68
CA SER A 191 3.39 -9.09 -6.96
C SER A 191 2.91 -9.20 -5.54
N GLN A 192 3.82 -8.93 -4.60
CA GLN A 192 3.51 -9.02 -3.20
C GLN A 192 4.37 -8.10 -2.36
N LYS A 193 3.90 -7.86 -1.16
CA LYS A 193 4.70 -7.21 -0.11
C LYS A 193 5.77 -8.17 0.44
N ILE A 194 6.85 -7.64 0.97
CA ILE A 194 7.72 -8.37 1.90
C ILE A 194 7.01 -8.59 3.24
N SER A 195 7.16 -9.77 3.83
CA SER A 195 6.55 -10.11 5.11
C SER A 195 6.99 -9.16 6.24
N LYS A 196 6.06 -8.85 7.15
CA LYS A 196 6.34 -8.04 8.34
C LYS A 196 7.07 -8.80 9.44
N ASN A 197 7.24 -10.11 9.29
CA ASN A 197 7.94 -10.91 10.29
C ASN A 197 9.40 -10.44 10.39
N LYS A 198 9.85 -10.18 11.62
CA LYS A 198 11.18 -9.65 11.93
C LYS A 198 12.30 -10.48 11.30
N ASN A 199 12.13 -11.80 11.26
CA ASN A 199 13.13 -12.72 10.69
C ASN A 199 13.44 -12.44 9.20
N PHE A 200 12.52 -11.82 8.46
CA PHE A 200 12.71 -11.47 7.05
C PHE A 200 13.13 -10.02 6.84
N LYS A 201 13.11 -9.20 7.91
CA LYS A 201 13.48 -7.79 7.87
C LYS A 201 14.89 -7.52 8.39
N GLU A 202 15.49 -8.47 9.10
CA GLU A 202 16.88 -8.33 9.54
C GLU A 202 17.83 -8.50 8.34
N PRO A 203 18.69 -7.51 8.06
CA PRO A 203 19.71 -7.63 7.04
C PRO A 203 20.76 -8.66 7.46
N LEU A 204 21.23 -9.44 6.49
CA LEU A 204 22.38 -10.33 6.70
C LEU A 204 23.69 -9.60 6.39
N HIS A 205 24.77 -10.05 7.03
CA HIS A 205 26.06 -9.37 7.01
C HIS A 205 26.83 -9.44 5.68
N SER A 206 26.39 -10.28 4.73
CA SER A 206 27.03 -10.43 3.41
C SER A 206 26.06 -11.02 2.38
N THR A 207 26.38 -10.87 1.08
CA THR A 207 25.66 -11.53 -0.01
C THR A 207 25.69 -13.06 0.13
N GLU A 208 26.84 -13.62 0.52
CA GLU A 208 27.00 -15.06 0.76
C GLU A 208 26.04 -15.56 1.85
N ALA A 209 25.83 -14.76 2.90
CA ALA A 209 24.89 -15.10 3.95
C ALA A 209 23.44 -15.18 3.43
N TYR A 210 23.06 -14.37 2.43
CA TYR A 210 21.74 -14.48 1.79
C TYR A 210 21.59 -15.77 0.99
N ILE A 211 22.62 -16.22 0.28
CA ILE A 211 22.60 -17.46 -0.51
C ILE A 211 22.35 -18.68 0.38
N HIS A 212 22.97 -18.71 1.56
CA HIS A 212 22.84 -19.82 2.52
C HIS A 212 21.71 -19.65 3.55
N ASP A 213 20.94 -18.56 3.50
CA ASP A 213 19.80 -18.33 4.39
C ASP A 213 18.71 -19.39 4.15
N LYS A 214 18.16 -19.92 5.24
CA LYS A 214 17.10 -20.95 5.18
C LYS A 214 15.88 -20.47 4.38
N THR A 215 15.49 -19.22 4.55
CA THR A 215 14.36 -18.63 3.81
C THR A 215 14.66 -18.56 2.33
N THR A 216 15.88 -18.17 1.95
CA THR A 216 16.32 -18.16 0.55
C THR A 216 16.23 -19.56 -0.05
N SER A 217 16.70 -20.58 0.65
CA SER A 217 16.60 -21.98 0.21
C SER A 217 15.15 -22.43 0.00
N GLU A 218 14.25 -22.10 0.92
CA GLU A 218 12.82 -22.41 0.76
C GLU A 218 12.17 -21.65 -0.40
N VAL A 219 12.52 -20.36 -0.60
CA VAL A 219 12.05 -19.57 -1.74
C VAL A 219 12.56 -20.14 -3.06
N SER A 220 13.81 -20.60 -3.11
CA SER A 220 14.39 -21.28 -4.27
C SER A 220 13.60 -22.53 -4.64
N GLY A 221 13.20 -23.34 -3.64
CA GLY A 221 12.33 -24.49 -3.84
C GLY A 221 10.97 -24.15 -4.47
N TYR A 222 10.38 -23.00 -4.12
CA TYR A 222 9.16 -22.53 -4.78
C TYR A 222 9.41 -22.15 -6.25
N PHE A 223 10.51 -21.46 -6.56
CA PHE A 223 10.86 -21.14 -7.95
C PHE A 223 11.12 -22.38 -8.79
N GLU A 224 11.82 -23.38 -8.24
CA GLU A 224 12.02 -24.68 -8.91
C GLU A 224 10.68 -25.36 -9.20
N MET A 225 9.78 -25.39 -8.22
CA MET A 225 8.45 -25.97 -8.38
C MET A 225 7.62 -25.22 -9.44
N PHE A 226 7.55 -23.89 -9.37
CA PHE A 226 6.81 -23.08 -10.35
C PHE A 226 7.37 -23.25 -11.77
N SER A 227 8.69 -23.35 -11.89
CA SER A 227 9.39 -23.51 -13.18
C SER A 227 9.01 -24.78 -13.94
N LYS A 228 8.40 -25.78 -13.27
CA LYS A 228 7.87 -27.00 -13.92
C LYS A 228 6.63 -26.73 -14.75
N PHE A 229 5.92 -25.63 -14.48
CA PHE A 229 4.61 -25.34 -15.07
C PHE A 229 4.58 -24.13 -16.00
N VAL A 230 5.63 -23.30 -15.99
CA VAL A 230 5.67 -22.04 -16.73
C VAL A 230 6.93 -21.88 -17.57
N GLN A 231 6.89 -20.97 -18.55
CA GLN A 231 8.06 -20.61 -19.34
C GLN A 231 8.92 -19.56 -18.62
N LYS A 232 8.28 -18.56 -18.00
CA LYS A 232 8.95 -17.50 -17.24
C LYS A 232 8.20 -17.17 -15.95
N ILE A 233 8.95 -16.78 -14.93
CA ILE A 233 8.46 -16.27 -13.64
C ILE A 233 8.93 -14.83 -13.50
N ILE A 234 8.01 -13.90 -13.32
CA ILE A 234 8.27 -12.48 -13.18
C ILE A 234 7.90 -12.07 -11.76
N VAL A 235 8.85 -11.51 -11.02
CA VAL A 235 8.61 -10.94 -9.69
C VAL A 235 8.70 -9.42 -9.79
N ILE A 236 7.59 -8.74 -9.51
CA ILE A 236 7.59 -7.27 -9.41
C ILE A 236 8.20 -6.91 -8.06
N GLU A 237 9.24 -6.09 -8.09
CA GLU A 237 9.95 -5.72 -6.87
C GLU A 237 9.03 -4.92 -5.93
N PRO A 238 9.06 -5.23 -4.62
CA PRO A 238 8.22 -4.55 -3.65
C PRO A 238 8.61 -3.08 -3.47
N HIS A 239 7.62 -2.23 -3.23
CA HIS A 239 7.81 -0.82 -2.85
C HIS A 239 7.70 -0.64 -1.32
N PRO A 240 8.28 0.44 -0.75
CA PRO A 240 8.29 0.68 0.70
C PRO A 240 6.90 0.95 1.26
N THR A 241 6.79 0.92 2.59
CA THR A 241 5.59 1.33 3.30
C THR A 241 5.81 2.68 3.99
N CYS A 242 4.73 3.39 4.23
CA CYS A 242 4.78 4.63 4.97
C CYS A 242 4.44 4.37 6.45
N SER A 243 5.07 5.11 7.36
CA SER A 243 4.73 5.10 8.79
C SER A 243 3.44 5.88 9.10
N PHE A 244 2.93 6.62 8.11
CA PHE A 244 1.71 7.42 8.14
C PHE A 244 0.86 7.13 6.90
N ASN A 245 -0.37 7.63 6.88
CA ASN A 245 -1.24 7.59 5.70
C ASN A 245 -0.94 8.81 4.80
N PRO A 246 -0.22 8.65 3.67
CA PRO A 246 0.26 9.78 2.87
C PRO A 246 -0.83 10.71 2.36
N PRO A 247 -1.93 10.25 1.73
CA PRO A 247 -2.94 11.18 1.23
C PRO A 247 -3.58 12.01 2.35
N LEU A 248 -3.84 11.45 3.53
CA LEU A 248 -4.42 12.22 4.64
C LEU A 248 -3.44 13.29 5.17
N VAL A 249 -2.16 12.95 5.30
CA VAL A 249 -1.13 13.89 5.75
C VAL A 249 -0.89 14.99 4.71
N LEU A 250 -0.82 14.62 3.43
CA LEU A 250 -0.64 15.58 2.33
C LEU A 250 -1.82 16.53 2.23
N ALA A 251 -3.06 16.04 2.28
CA ALA A 251 -4.26 16.88 2.27
C ALA A 251 -4.24 17.92 3.41
N LYS A 252 -3.91 17.47 4.63
CA LYS A 252 -3.78 18.35 5.80
C LYS A 252 -2.69 19.40 5.61
N ASP A 253 -1.49 18.99 5.23
CA ASP A 253 -0.35 19.89 5.19
C ASP A 253 -0.38 20.85 4.00
N ILE A 254 -0.91 20.42 2.85
CA ILE A 254 -1.19 21.31 1.71
C ILE A 254 -2.21 22.38 2.12
N SER A 255 -3.28 22.01 2.84
CA SER A 255 -4.27 22.99 3.32
C SER A 255 -3.69 24.04 4.27
N GLN A 256 -2.56 23.72 4.91
CA GLN A 256 -1.84 24.58 5.84
C GLN A 256 -0.63 25.26 5.19
N ASN A 257 -0.47 25.18 3.86
CA ASN A 257 0.68 25.70 3.11
C ASN A 257 2.04 25.23 3.66
N LYS A 258 2.11 24.00 4.17
CA LYS A 258 3.35 23.41 4.67
C LYS A 258 4.17 22.81 3.53
N ASN A 259 5.48 22.75 3.75
CA ASN A 259 6.38 22.09 2.82
C ASN A 259 6.20 20.57 2.89
N ILE A 260 5.56 19.98 1.87
CA ILE A 260 5.32 18.54 1.78
C ILE A 260 6.54 17.74 1.27
N SER A 261 7.58 18.37 0.73
CA SER A 261 8.79 17.66 0.26
C SER A 261 9.55 16.94 1.38
N ILE A 262 9.27 17.30 2.64
CA ILE A 262 9.80 16.63 3.83
C ILE A 262 9.36 15.17 3.93
N TYR A 263 8.28 14.80 3.25
CA TYR A 263 7.73 13.45 3.28
C TYR A 263 8.39 12.49 2.29
N ASN A 264 9.21 12.99 1.36
CA ASN A 264 9.98 12.12 0.48
C ASN A 264 11.02 11.34 1.29
N LEU A 265 11.05 10.02 1.07
CA LEU A 265 11.83 9.11 1.88
C LEU A 265 13.30 9.14 1.43
N PRO A 266 14.26 9.23 2.37
CA PRO A 266 15.65 8.93 2.08
C PRO A 266 15.79 7.51 1.51
N LEU A 267 16.58 7.34 0.44
CA LEU A 267 16.76 6.02 -0.19
C LEU A 267 17.30 4.98 0.78
N LYS A 268 18.15 5.38 1.73
CA LYS A 268 18.67 4.48 2.79
C LYS A 268 17.55 3.86 3.64
N ASP A 269 16.45 4.57 3.86
CA ASP A 269 15.34 4.11 4.70
C ASP A 269 14.48 3.13 3.90
N VAL A 270 14.28 3.40 2.60
CA VAL A 270 13.64 2.48 1.65
C VAL A 270 14.42 1.16 1.56
N ILE A 271 15.74 1.25 1.38
CA ILE A 271 16.66 0.10 1.35
C ILE A 271 16.54 -0.71 2.64
N ALA A 272 16.65 -0.05 3.80
CA ALA A 272 16.57 -0.73 5.09
C ALA A 272 15.22 -1.45 5.34
N GLU A 273 14.13 -0.91 4.80
CA GLU A 273 12.81 -1.51 4.95
C GLU A 273 12.56 -2.68 4.01
N VAL A 274 12.94 -2.54 2.74
CA VAL A 274 12.54 -3.43 1.65
C VAL A 274 13.60 -4.49 1.36
N ASP A 275 14.86 -4.08 1.32
CA ASP A 275 15.93 -4.90 0.74
C ASP A 275 16.26 -6.17 1.53
N PRO A 276 16.16 -6.25 2.87
CA PRO A 276 16.47 -7.50 3.58
C PRO A 276 15.61 -8.70 3.16
N GLY A 277 14.32 -8.48 2.91
CA GLY A 277 13.44 -9.54 2.42
C GLY A 277 13.55 -9.73 0.92
N TRP A 278 13.72 -8.63 0.17
CA TRP A 278 13.90 -8.69 -1.28
C TRP A 278 15.20 -9.40 -1.67
N PHE A 279 16.31 -9.17 -0.98
CA PHE A 279 17.59 -9.84 -1.25
C PHE A 279 17.54 -11.34 -1.03
N ARG A 280 16.70 -11.84 -0.11
CA ARG A 280 16.43 -13.28 0.00
C ARG A 280 15.73 -13.83 -1.24
N ILE A 281 14.73 -13.10 -1.77
CA ILE A 281 14.04 -13.49 -3.00
C ILE A 281 15.00 -13.41 -4.19
N LYS A 282 15.79 -12.34 -4.29
CA LYS A 282 16.76 -12.15 -5.36
C LYS A 282 17.85 -13.23 -5.35
N ALA A 283 18.41 -13.54 -4.18
CA ALA A 283 19.38 -14.64 -4.03
C ALA A 283 18.76 -15.99 -4.44
N ALA A 284 17.49 -16.23 -4.09
CA ALA A 284 16.78 -17.44 -4.50
C ALA A 284 16.55 -17.52 -6.02
N MET A 285 16.55 -16.39 -6.73
CA MET A 285 16.41 -16.33 -8.19
C MET A 285 17.72 -16.58 -8.94
N GLU A 286 18.89 -16.52 -8.29
CA GLU A 286 20.21 -16.61 -8.96
C GLU A 286 20.38 -17.88 -9.80
N ASN A 287 19.82 -19.00 -9.33
CA ASN A 287 19.88 -20.29 -10.04
C ASN A 287 18.62 -20.57 -10.90
N CYS A 288 17.64 -19.65 -10.92
CA CYS A 288 16.41 -19.83 -11.67
C CYS A 288 16.52 -19.14 -13.06
N THR A 289 16.88 -19.92 -14.07
CA THR A 289 17.03 -19.43 -15.47
C THR A 289 15.72 -18.92 -16.10
N LYS A 290 14.58 -19.23 -15.49
CA LYS A 290 13.25 -18.74 -15.90
C LYS A 290 12.80 -17.49 -15.13
N CYS A 291 13.55 -17.03 -14.13
CA CYS A 291 13.13 -15.97 -13.22
C CYS A 291 13.63 -14.58 -13.66
N TYR A 292 12.76 -13.58 -13.57
CA TYR A 292 13.02 -12.19 -13.93
C TYR A 292 12.47 -11.29 -12.81
N SER A 293 13.20 -10.21 -12.48
CA SER A 293 12.66 -9.15 -11.62
C SER A 293 12.35 -7.90 -12.42
N ILE A 294 11.33 -7.16 -11.99
CA ILE A 294 11.02 -5.82 -12.53
C ILE A 294 11.05 -4.82 -11.38
N ASP A 295 12.08 -3.98 -11.35
CA ASP A 295 12.22 -2.91 -10.35
C ASP A 295 11.43 -1.67 -10.75
N ILE A 296 10.26 -1.50 -10.12
CA ILE A 296 9.40 -0.32 -10.31
C ILE A 296 9.81 0.85 -9.40
N ARG A 297 10.75 0.67 -8.45
CA ARG A 297 11.06 1.72 -7.45
C ARG A 297 11.73 2.93 -8.09
N ASN A 298 12.51 2.71 -9.15
CA ASN A 298 13.18 3.77 -9.89
C ASN A 298 12.19 4.80 -10.47
N ASP A 299 10.96 4.38 -10.77
CA ASP A 299 9.92 5.27 -11.29
C ASP A 299 9.49 6.34 -10.25
N PHE A 300 9.75 6.09 -8.97
CA PHE A 300 9.41 6.98 -7.86
C PHE A 300 10.60 7.81 -7.36
N ILE A 301 11.80 7.62 -7.92
CA ILE A 301 12.97 8.39 -7.47
C ILE A 301 12.96 9.77 -8.12
N GLU A 302 12.86 10.81 -7.29
CA GLU A 302 12.94 12.21 -7.69
C GLU A 302 14.00 12.92 -6.84
N ASN A 303 14.98 13.58 -7.47
CA ASN A 303 16.06 14.31 -6.79
C ASN A 303 16.82 13.46 -5.74
N GLY A 304 17.09 12.20 -6.07
CA GLY A 304 17.83 11.28 -5.18
C GLY A 304 17.07 10.83 -3.94
N LYS A 305 15.75 11.01 -3.90
CA LYS A 305 14.86 10.52 -2.84
C LYS A 305 13.70 9.73 -3.44
N PHE A 306 13.13 8.83 -2.66
CA PHE A 306 11.91 8.14 -3.05
C PHE A 306 10.72 9.05 -2.79
N SER A 307 10.05 9.48 -3.85
CA SER A 307 8.91 10.37 -3.79
C SER A 307 7.64 9.60 -3.44
N ILE A 308 6.86 10.12 -2.49
CA ILE A 308 5.57 9.51 -2.10
C ILE A 308 4.37 10.24 -2.72
N PHE A 309 4.64 11.30 -3.47
CA PHE A 309 3.66 12.11 -4.18
C PHE A 309 4.25 12.67 -5.48
N ASP A 310 3.39 13.04 -6.40
CA ASP A 310 3.79 13.70 -7.65
C ASP A 310 4.09 15.18 -7.37
N SER A 311 5.33 15.61 -7.63
CA SER A 311 5.78 16.98 -7.35
C SER A 311 5.10 18.08 -8.16
N LYS A 312 4.41 17.74 -9.27
CA LYS A 312 3.66 18.68 -10.11
C LYS A 312 2.21 18.83 -9.65
N THR A 313 1.58 17.73 -9.25
CA THR A 313 0.16 17.71 -8.87
C THR A 313 -0.08 17.70 -7.36
N ASN A 314 0.95 17.43 -6.56
CA ASN A 314 0.91 17.20 -5.13
C ASN A 314 -0.03 16.05 -4.70
N LEU A 315 -0.36 15.13 -5.62
CA LEU A 315 -1.19 13.97 -5.34
C LEU A 315 -0.34 12.79 -4.90
N SER A 316 -0.81 12.06 -3.89
CA SER A 316 -0.09 10.91 -3.37
C SER A 316 0.02 9.77 -4.38
N PHE A 317 1.19 9.12 -4.40
CA PHE A 317 1.39 7.83 -5.07
C PHE A 317 0.87 6.64 -4.24
N PHE A 318 0.42 6.88 -3.01
CA PHE A 318 -0.12 5.88 -2.11
C PHE A 318 -1.58 6.20 -1.76
N CYS A 319 -2.42 5.17 -1.58
CA CYS A 319 -3.81 5.37 -1.14
C CYS A 319 -3.99 5.18 0.37
N ASP A 320 -3.11 4.39 0.97
CA ASP A 320 -2.95 4.24 2.41
C ASP A 320 -1.45 4.14 2.73
N ASN A 321 -1.09 3.57 3.87
CA ASN A 321 0.31 3.45 4.25
C ASN A 321 1.06 2.25 3.62
N ASN A 322 0.45 1.46 2.73
CA ASN A 322 1.05 0.28 2.09
C ASN A 322 0.84 0.23 0.57
N HIS A 323 -0.34 0.62 0.09
CA HIS A 323 -0.78 0.37 -1.28
C HIS A 323 -0.62 1.61 -2.16
N LEU A 324 -0.21 1.39 -3.40
CA LEU A 324 -0.17 2.46 -4.40
C LEU A 324 -1.59 2.96 -4.70
N SER A 325 -1.72 4.28 -4.86
CA SER A 325 -2.91 4.92 -5.42
C SER A 325 -2.97 4.71 -6.93
N PRO A 326 -4.10 5.02 -7.60
CA PRO A 326 -4.14 5.04 -9.07
C PRO A 326 -2.99 5.85 -9.68
N ASN A 327 -2.60 6.97 -9.07
CA ASN A 327 -1.46 7.77 -9.54
C ASN A 327 -0.13 7.03 -9.41
N GLY A 328 0.07 6.29 -8.31
CA GLY A 328 1.26 5.44 -8.14
C GLY A 328 1.27 4.27 -9.13
N ILE A 329 0.11 3.67 -9.40
CA ILE A 329 -0.04 2.60 -10.40
C ILE A 329 0.31 3.12 -11.79
N GLU A 330 -0.20 4.29 -12.19
CA GLU A 330 0.12 4.91 -13.47
C GLU A 330 1.61 5.18 -13.65
N ARG A 331 2.30 5.54 -12.57
CA ARG A 331 3.73 5.87 -12.59
C ARG A 331 4.62 4.67 -12.99
N MET A 332 4.25 3.45 -12.62
CA MET A 332 5.03 2.24 -12.92
C MET A 332 4.69 1.59 -14.29
N ILE A 333 3.61 2.00 -14.96
CA ILE A 333 3.17 1.40 -16.23
C ILE A 333 4.25 1.43 -17.32
N PRO A 334 5.00 2.54 -17.54
CA PRO A 334 6.02 2.56 -18.59
C PRO A 334 7.10 1.49 -18.41
N THR A 335 7.58 1.31 -17.17
CA THR A 335 8.59 0.29 -16.84
C THR A 335 8.02 -1.12 -17.01
N LEU A 336 6.82 -1.38 -16.48
CA LEU A 336 6.15 -2.68 -16.68
C LEU A 336 5.93 -3.00 -18.16
N LYS A 337 5.45 -2.02 -18.94
CA LYS A 337 5.20 -2.19 -20.38
C LYS A 337 6.48 -2.53 -21.13
N LYS A 338 7.56 -1.82 -20.86
CA LYS A 338 8.88 -2.09 -21.46
C LYS A 338 9.33 -3.53 -21.15
N SER A 339 9.29 -3.92 -19.87
CA SER A 339 9.72 -5.25 -19.44
C SER A 339 8.85 -6.37 -20.00
N PHE A 340 7.52 -6.22 -20.01
CA PHE A 340 6.63 -7.23 -20.57
C PHE A 340 6.80 -7.40 -22.07
N ASN A 341 6.97 -6.31 -22.82
CA ASN A 341 7.22 -6.41 -24.25
C ASN A 341 8.50 -7.20 -24.55
N GLN A 342 9.60 -6.89 -23.83
CA GLN A 342 10.85 -7.61 -23.98
C GLN A 342 10.69 -9.11 -23.69
N ILE A 343 10.00 -9.47 -22.60
CA ILE A 343 9.83 -10.87 -22.21
C ILE A 343 8.92 -11.62 -23.20
N LEU A 344 7.85 -10.98 -23.70
CA LEU A 344 6.97 -11.59 -24.70
C LEU A 344 7.70 -11.81 -26.04
N GLU A 345 8.53 -10.85 -26.45
CA GLU A 345 9.39 -10.98 -27.63
C GLU A 345 10.40 -12.14 -27.48
N GLU A 346 11.05 -12.27 -26.31
CA GLU A 346 11.94 -13.39 -26.00
C GLU A 346 11.25 -14.76 -26.10
N LEU A 347 9.92 -14.81 -25.88
CA LEU A 347 9.12 -16.02 -25.99
C LEU A 347 8.46 -16.20 -27.36
N ASN A 348 8.59 -15.24 -28.28
CA ASN A 348 7.88 -15.19 -29.57
C ASN A 348 6.34 -15.24 -29.39
N LEU A 349 5.78 -14.51 -28.41
CA LEU A 349 4.36 -14.53 -28.03
C LEU A 349 3.59 -13.23 -28.32
#